data_AF-A0A1B6HPI0-F1
#
_entry.id   AF-A0A1B6HPI0-F1
#
_cell.length_a   1.000
_cell.length_b   1.000
_cell.length_c   1.000
_cell.angle_alpha   90.00
_cell.angle_beta   90.00
_cell.angle_gamma   90.00
#
_symmetry.space_group_name_H-M   'P 1'
#
loop_
_entity.id
_entity.type
_entity.pdbx_description
1 polymer ?
#
loop_
_entity_poly.entity_id
_entity_poly.type
_entity_poly.pdbx_seq_one_letter_code
_entity_poly.pdbx_strand_id
1 'polypeptide(L)'
;VAISFRTVSAVWFGYQALAMLEKHSGVARRFLSVYPNIIIWHCMNHRLELSIGDAISEVARVNHFQSFMDKLYSLYSTSPKNKRELKECAQELDIQMNKIGRI
;
A
#
# COMPACT_ATOMS: atom_id res chain seq x y z
N VAL A 1 23.84 -22.22 19.18
CA VAL A 1 22.68 -22.89 18.55
C VAL A 1 22.21 -22.02 17.40
N ALA A 2 22.76 -22.29 16.21
CA ALA A 2 22.40 -21.58 14.98
C ALA A 2 21.07 -22.13 14.49
N ILE A 3 19.97 -21.48 14.87
CA ILE A 3 18.67 -21.76 14.28
C ILE A 3 18.66 -21.05 12.93
N SER A 4 18.62 -21.87 11.88
CA SER A 4 18.60 -21.55 10.46
C SER A 4 17.84 -20.25 10.12
N PHE A 5 18.59 -19.23 9.68
CA PHE A 5 18.07 -17.96 9.15
C PHE A 5 17.28 -18.10 7.83
N ARG A 6 17.27 -19.28 7.19
CA ARG A 6 16.64 -19.46 5.88
C ARG A 6 15.13 -19.66 5.93
N THR A 7 14.56 -20.14 7.04
CA THR A 7 13.13 -20.47 7.10
C THR A 7 12.24 -19.27 7.43
N VAL A 8 12.82 -18.17 7.96
CA VAL A 8 12.07 -16.95 8.30
C VAL A 8 11.81 -16.08 7.06
N SER A 9 12.53 -16.30 5.95
CA SER A 9 12.36 -15.54 4.72
C SER A 9 11.00 -15.78 4.02
N ALA A 10 10.26 -16.83 4.39
CA ALA A 10 9.00 -17.18 3.72
C ALA A 10 7.77 -16.42 4.28
N VAL A 11 7.87 -15.75 5.42
CA VAL A 11 6.78 -14.89 5.95
C VAL A 11 6.98 -13.43 5.51
N TRP A 12 7.91 -13.17 4.61
CA TRP A 12 8.40 -11.84 4.23
C TRP A 12 7.77 -11.28 2.95
N PHE A 13 6.57 -11.73 2.58
CA PHE A 13 5.83 -11.15 1.46
C PHE A 13 4.37 -10.87 1.85
N GLY A 14 4.06 -9.60 2.07
CA GLY A 14 2.79 -9.06 1.59
C GLY A 14 1.64 -8.81 2.57
N TYR A 15 1.86 -8.64 3.89
CA TYR A 15 0.76 -8.20 4.77
C TYR A 15 0.91 -6.73 5.16
N GLN A 16 0.24 -5.87 4.40
CA GLN A 16 -0.02 -4.48 4.75
C GLN A 16 -0.71 -4.40 6.13
N ALA A 17 -0.32 -3.40 6.91
CA ALA A 17 -0.34 -3.37 8.36
C ALA A 17 -1.73 -3.34 9.05
N LEU A 18 -2.85 -3.36 8.34
CA LEU A 18 -4.18 -3.23 8.97
C LEU A 18 -4.65 -4.52 9.67
N ALA A 19 -4.34 -5.71 9.14
CA ALA A 19 -4.78 -6.98 9.74
C ALA A 19 -4.02 -7.36 11.03
N MET A 20 -2.88 -6.72 11.29
CA MET A 20 -2.05 -6.97 12.48
C MET A 20 -2.39 -6.03 13.64
N LEU A 21 -3.12 -4.94 13.39
CA LEU A 21 -3.22 -3.79 14.29
C LEU A 21 -4.40 -3.84 15.26
N GLU A 22 -5.40 -4.70 15.02
CA GLU A 22 -6.54 -4.78 15.94
C GLU A 22 -6.14 -5.41 17.27
N LYS A 23 -6.07 -4.58 18.30
CA LYS A 23 -5.85 -4.92 19.72
C LYS A 23 -6.80 -6.02 20.24
N HIS A 24 -7.95 -6.20 19.58
CA HIS A 24 -9.01 -7.14 19.98
C HIS A 24 -9.21 -8.34 19.03
N SER A 25 -8.71 -8.31 17.79
CA SER A 25 -9.02 -9.33 16.77
C SER A 25 -7.94 -9.56 15.70
N GLY A 26 -6.80 -8.89 15.79
CA GLY A 26 -5.73 -8.98 14.79
C GLY A 26 -5.01 -10.32 14.77
N VAL A 27 -4.38 -10.63 13.63
CA VAL A 27 -3.56 -11.84 13.43
C VAL A 27 -2.47 -11.97 14.49
N ALA A 28 -1.89 -10.84 14.91
CA ALA A 28 -0.96 -10.73 16.03
C ALA A 28 -1.47 -11.37 17.34
N ARG A 29 -2.74 -11.16 17.68
CA ARG A 29 -3.34 -11.70 18.93
C ARG A 29 -3.54 -13.22 18.86
N ARG A 30 -3.87 -13.74 17.68
CA ARG A 30 -3.97 -15.20 17.46
C ARG A 30 -2.60 -15.88 17.60
N PHE A 31 -1.53 -15.23 17.12
CA PHE A 31 -0.17 -15.73 17.33
C PHE A 31 0.23 -15.71 18.80
N LEU A 32 -0.11 -14.65 19.55
CA LEU A 32 0.14 -14.58 21.00
C LEU A 32 -0.65 -15.62 21.80
N SER A 33 -1.87 -15.99 21.37
CA SER A 33 -2.65 -17.04 22.06
C SER A 33 -2.09 -18.44 21.87
N VAL A 34 -1.42 -18.71 20.74
CA VAL A 34 -0.79 -20.02 20.48
C VAL A 34 0.65 -20.05 21.01
N TYR A 35 1.35 -18.92 20.94
CA TYR A 35 2.73 -18.78 21.39
C TYR A 35 2.87 -17.56 22.30
N PRO A 36 2.74 -17.73 23.63
CA PRO A 36 2.69 -16.60 24.57
C PRO A 36 4.02 -15.84 24.69
N ASN A 37 5.13 -16.44 24.26
CA ASN A 37 6.47 -15.86 24.32
C ASN A 37 6.94 -15.24 22.99
N ILE A 38 6.06 -15.08 22.00
CA ILE A 38 6.43 -14.50 20.71
C ILE A 38 6.51 -12.98 20.78
N ILE A 39 7.62 -12.42 20.28
CA ILE A 39 7.78 -10.97 20.17
C ILE A 39 7.37 -10.57 18.76
N ILE A 40 6.32 -9.77 18.66
CA ILE A 40 5.81 -9.25 17.39
C ILE A 40 6.57 -7.97 17.05
N TRP A 41 7.35 -8.03 15.97
CA TRP A 41 8.06 -6.87 15.42
C TRP A 41 7.33 -6.34 14.19
N HIS A 42 6.95 -5.07 14.23
CA HIS A 42 6.38 -4.40 13.07
C HIS A 42 7.49 -4.02 12.07
N CYS A 43 7.17 -4.00 10.78
CA CYS A 43 8.10 -3.59 9.74
C CYS A 43 8.53 -2.12 9.97
N MET A 44 9.83 -1.91 10.22
CA MET A 44 10.36 -0.57 10.47
C MET A 44 10.15 0.35 9.26
N ASN A 45 10.24 -0.18 8.04
CA ASN A 45 10.02 0.60 6.81
C ASN A 45 8.62 1.19 6.76
N HIS A 46 7.59 0.42 7.16
CA HIS A 46 6.22 0.92 7.21
C HIS A 46 6.03 1.96 8.32
N ARG A 47 6.68 1.78 9.48
CA ARG A 47 6.64 2.79 10.55
C ARG A 47 7.29 4.10 10.11
N LEU A 48 8.41 4.04 9.41
CA LEU A 48 9.08 5.21 8.85
C LEU A 48 8.23 5.90 7.79
N GLU A 49 7.61 5.13 6.89
CA GLU A 49 6.68 5.65 5.88
C GLU A 49 5.52 6.42 6.53
N LEU A 50 4.89 5.86 7.56
CA LEU A 50 3.81 6.53 8.30
C LEU A 50 4.28 7.82 8.97
N SER A 51 5.41 7.78 9.69
CA SER A 51 5.94 8.97 10.36
C SER A 51 6.32 10.09 9.39
N ILE A 52 6.80 9.74 8.19
CA ILE A 52 7.06 10.71 7.12
C ILE A 52 5.75 11.27 6.58
N GLY A 53 4.74 10.42 6.36
CA GLY A 53 3.40 10.83 5.94
C GLY A 53 2.75 11.81 6.92
N ASP A 54 2.83 11.52 8.23
CA ASP A 54 2.34 12.40 9.29
C ASP A 54 3.06 13.75 9.27
N ALA A 55 4.39 13.76 9.18
CA ALA A 55 5.18 14.99 9.10
C ALA A 55 4.87 15.83 7.85
N ILE A 56 4.63 15.18 6.70
CA ILE A 56 4.21 15.86 5.47
C ILE A 56 2.82 16.49 5.65
N SER A 57 1.92 15.79 6.34
CA SER A 57 0.55 16.25 6.58
C SER A 57 0.45 17.47 7.50
N GLU A 58 1.41 17.66 8.40
CA GLU A 58 1.46 18.85 9.27
C GLU A 58 1.95 20.11 8.52
N VAL A 59 2.74 19.94 7.46
CA VAL A 59 3.26 21.05 6.67
C VAL A 59 2.27 21.40 5.56
N ALA A 60 1.34 22.33 5.85
CA ALA A 60 0.28 22.77 4.94
C ALA A 60 0.75 23.10 3.50
N ARG A 61 1.96 23.65 3.34
CA ARG A 61 2.54 23.97 2.02
C ARG A 61 2.82 22.71 1.17
N VAL A 62 3.31 21.64 1.80
CA VAL A 62 3.58 20.37 1.11
C VAL A 62 2.27 19.70 0.71
N ASN A 63 1.24 19.74 1.57
CA ASN A 63 -0.09 19.25 1.22
C ASN A 63 -0.71 19.95 0.01
N HIS A 64 -0.56 21.27 -0.09
CA HIS A 64 -1.06 22.02 -1.25
C HIS A 64 -0.31 21.63 -2.53
N PHE A 65 1.01 21.43 -2.44
CA PHE A 65 1.81 20.97 -3.57
C PHE A 65 1.44 19.54 -3.98
N GLN A 66 1.30 18.62 -3.03
CA GLN A 66 0.81 17.25 -3.25
C GLN A 66 -0.54 17.27 -3.97
N SER A 67 -1.50 18.04 -3.44
CA SER A 67 -2.84 18.19 -4.03
C SER A 67 -2.80 18.77 -5.45
N PHE A 68 -1.87 19.68 -5.73
CA PHE A 68 -1.67 20.23 -7.08
C PHE A 68 -1.11 19.16 -8.03
N MET A 69 -0.10 18.40 -7.59
CA MET A 69 0.47 17.30 -8.35
C MET A 69 -0.56 16.20 -8.62
N ASP A 70 -1.41 15.86 -7.65
CA ASP A 70 -2.48 14.87 -7.81
C ASP A 70 -3.51 15.31 -8.85
N LYS A 71 -3.86 16.60 -8.87
CA LYS A 71 -4.73 17.19 -9.90
C LYS A 71 -4.10 17.15 -11.28
N LEU A 72 -2.81 17.52 -11.38
CA LEU A 72 -2.08 17.41 -12.65
C LEU A 72 -2.07 15.96 -13.14
N TYR A 73 -1.74 15.02 -12.28
CA TYR A 73 -1.77 13.60 -12.61
C TYR A 73 -3.17 13.15 -13.07
N SER A 74 -4.24 13.55 -12.38
CA SER A 74 -5.61 13.22 -12.77
C SER A 74 -5.96 13.76 -14.17
N LEU A 75 -5.53 14.98 -14.50
CA LEU A 75 -5.72 15.57 -15.83
C LEU A 75 -4.99 14.78 -16.91
N TYR A 76 -3.72 14.44 -16.69
CA TYR A 76 -2.90 13.72 -17.67
C TYR A 76 -3.28 12.25 -17.82
N SER A 77 -3.60 11.56 -16.72
CA SER A 77 -4.10 10.17 -16.74
C SER A 77 -5.46 10.07 -17.45
N THR A 78 -6.27 11.13 -17.41
CA THR A 78 -7.56 11.19 -18.10
C THR A 78 -7.45 11.76 -19.52
N SER A 79 -6.24 12.14 -19.96
CA SER A 79 -6.01 12.80 -21.24
C SER A 79 -6.46 11.94 -22.43
N PRO A 80 -6.90 12.55 -23.54
CA PRO A 80 -7.29 11.82 -24.74
C PRO A 80 -6.16 10.93 -25.29
N LYS A 81 -4.90 11.38 -25.15
CA LYS A 81 -3.72 10.61 -25.56
C LYS A 81 -3.57 9.34 -24.72
N ASN A 82 -3.56 9.46 -23.39
CA ASN A 82 -3.44 8.30 -22.50
C ASN A 82 -4.58 7.30 -22.72
N LYS A 83 -5.82 7.80 -22.89
CA LYS A 83 -6.98 6.94 -23.19
C LYS A 83 -6.87 6.22 -24.53
N ARG A 84 -6.27 6.85 -25.55
CA ARG A 84 -6.04 6.23 -26.85
C ARG A 84 -5.02 5.10 -26.72
N GLU A 85 -3.89 5.36 -26.08
CA GLU A 85 -2.84 4.36 -25.84
C GLU A 85 -3.36 3.18 -25.01
N LEU A 86 -4.11 3.44 -23.95
CA LEU A 86 -4.79 2.39 -23.17
C LEU A 86 -5.77 1.57 -24.00
N LYS A 87 -6.51 2.20 -24.93
CA LYS A 87 -7.44 1.52 -25.81
C LYS A 87 -6.69 0.62 -26.82
N GLU A 88 -5.60 1.11 -27.38
CA GLU A 88 -4.73 0.35 -28.28
C GLU A 88 -4.18 -0.90 -27.58
N CYS A 89 -3.61 -0.75 -26.37
CA CYS A 89 -3.15 -1.90 -25.58
C CYS A 89 -4.28 -2.86 -25.20
N ALA A 90 -5.47 -2.36 -24.87
CA ALA A 90 -6.62 -3.20 -24.55
C ALA A 90 -7.12 -3.99 -25.77
N GLN A 91 -7.06 -3.39 -26.96
CA GLN A 91 -7.37 -4.08 -28.22
C GLN A 91 -6.33 -5.16 -28.55
N GLU A 92 -5.04 -4.91 -28.30
CA GLU A 92 -3.98 -5.92 -28.48
C GLU A 92 -4.16 -7.14 -27.56
N LEU A 93 -4.70 -6.93 -26.37
CA LEU A 93 -4.91 -7.97 -25.36
C LEU A 93 -6.33 -8.59 -25.40
N ASP A 94 -7.19 -8.16 -26.32
CA ASP A 94 -8.63 -8.52 -26.39
C ASP A 94 -9.39 -8.27 -25.07
N ILE A 95 -9.02 -7.21 -24.35
CA ILE A 95 -9.62 -6.81 -23.07
C ILE A 95 -10.61 -5.66 -23.32
N GLN A 96 -11.83 -5.77 -22.79
CA GLN A 96 -12.79 -4.68 -22.83
C GLN A 96 -12.50 -3.62 -21.75
N MET A 97 -12.27 -2.38 -22.17
CA MET A 97 -12.16 -1.23 -21.26
C MET A 97 -13.53 -0.78 -20.77
N ASN A 98 -13.85 -1.08 -19.52
CA ASN A 98 -15.04 -0.56 -18.84
C ASN A 98 -14.76 0.82 -18.23
N LYS A 99 -15.61 1.80 -18.53
CA LYS A 99 -15.57 3.12 -17.89
C LYS A 99 -16.46 3.10 -16.66
N ILE A 100 -15.89 3.29 -15.48
CA ILE A 100 -16.68 3.54 -14.27
C ILE A 100 -17.20 4.98 -14.38
N GLY A 101 -18.50 5.13 -14.58
CA GLY A 101 -19.18 6.42 -14.54
C GLY A 101 -19.05 7.03 -13.14
N ARG A 102 -18.77 8.33 -13.08
CA ARG A 102 -18.78 9.09 -11.82
C ARG A 102 -20.24 9.33 -11.44
N ILE A 103 -20.68 8.83 -10.28
CA ILE A 103 -21.95 9.20 -9.63
C ILE A 103 -21.89 10.67 -9.19
#